data_AF-A0A3E2NPT4-F1
#
_entry.id   AF-A0A3E2NPT4-F1
#
_cell.length_a   1.000
_cell.length_b   1.000
_cell.length_c   1.000
_cell.angle_alpha   90.00
_cell.angle_beta   90.00
_cell.angle_gamma   90.00
#
_symmetry.space_group_name_H-M   'P 1'
#
loop_
_entity.id
_entity.type
_entity.pdbx_description
1 polymer ?
#
loop_
_entity_poly.entity_id
_entity_poly.type
_entity_poly.pdbx_seq_one_letter_code
_entity_poly.pdbx_strand_id
1 'polypeptide(L)'
;MNAKQLIPLVFFTVTTLSCGDNHKKAPKNDYFISSESETNERVRKLGLDKASEDASYILDVRKLKIPVDKNSKNSNNKIDTNDKAPKIAELDQDIIIVLKSDTKFDGKKVWDVLQSVGLKWGDGDLFHWGNPNQNYGDDALFSVWTTTDPGYFLPESIKQGQMNPDDLVFGFSVPRSADPENVFKVMTAAVKYCQKRLGGKMLDANMHPLDELSASMNLNVLITELKSKGIVPGSTPALLSY
;
A
#
# COMPACT_ATOMS: atom_id res chain seq x y z
N MET A 1 11.77 -31.69 2.93
CA MET A 1 10.60 -31.08 3.60
C MET A 1 11.00 -29.68 4.00
N ASN A 2 10.64 -28.67 3.21
CA ASN A 2 10.97 -27.26 3.49
C ASN A 2 9.73 -26.57 4.05
N ALA A 3 9.84 -26.10 5.29
CA ALA A 3 8.87 -25.24 5.92
C ALA A 3 8.91 -23.87 5.23
N LYS A 4 7.79 -23.47 4.60
CA LYS A 4 7.58 -22.10 4.15
C LYS A 4 7.34 -21.24 5.38
N GLN A 5 8.24 -20.30 5.61
CA GLN A 5 8.12 -19.27 6.64
C GLN A 5 7.17 -18.19 6.08
N LEU A 6 5.88 -18.27 6.45
CA LEU A 6 4.95 -17.16 6.22
C LEU A 6 5.34 -16.03 7.17
N ILE A 7 5.53 -14.83 6.62
CA ILE A 7 5.54 -13.59 7.41
C ILE A 7 4.09 -13.31 7.80
N PRO A 8 3.73 -13.27 9.08
CA PRO A 8 2.36 -12.94 9.48
C PRO A 8 2.14 -11.44 9.29
N LEU A 9 1.02 -11.11 8.64
CA LEU A 9 0.42 -9.77 8.67
C LEU A 9 0.18 -9.41 10.13
N VAL A 10 0.80 -8.32 10.61
CA VAL A 10 0.64 -7.85 11.99
C VAL A 10 -0.78 -7.29 12.13
N PHE A 11 -1.70 -8.12 12.63
CA PHE A 11 -2.98 -7.67 13.17
C PHE A 11 -2.74 -7.06 14.54
N PHE A 12 -2.93 -5.74 14.68
CA PHE A 12 -2.93 -5.06 15.97
C PHE A 12 -4.22 -5.40 16.75
N THR A 13 -4.18 -6.43 17.59
CA THR A 13 -5.17 -6.60 18.65
C THR A 13 -4.76 -5.76 19.86
N VAL A 14 -5.49 -4.68 20.14
CA VAL A 14 -5.33 -3.88 21.36
C VAL A 14 -5.93 -4.66 22.53
N THR A 15 -5.08 -5.36 23.27
CA THR A 15 -5.46 -5.98 24.54
C THR A 15 -5.22 -4.97 25.67
N THR A 16 -6.28 -4.40 26.23
CA THR A 16 -6.17 -3.60 27.46
C THR A 16 -6.05 -4.54 28.66
N LEU A 17 -4.91 -4.52 29.35
CA LEU A 17 -4.78 -5.08 30.69
C LEU A 17 -4.11 -4.06 31.63
N SER A 18 -4.70 -3.99 32.81
CA SER A 18 -4.54 -2.96 33.83
C SER A 18 -3.46 -3.30 34.86
N CYS A 19 -2.81 -2.24 35.36
CA CYS A 19 -2.04 -2.04 36.60
C CYS A 19 -0.84 -2.94 36.98
N GLY A 20 0.29 -2.29 37.31
CA GLY A 20 1.33 -2.83 38.19
C GLY A 20 2.77 -2.28 38.02
N ASP A 21 3.04 -1.13 38.64
CA ASP A 21 4.31 -0.58 39.20
C ASP A 21 5.69 -0.64 38.50
N ASN A 22 6.25 0.58 38.42
CA ASN A 22 7.65 1.02 38.60
C ASN A 22 8.81 0.22 37.97
N HIS A 23 9.31 0.70 36.81
CA HIS A 23 10.75 0.89 36.57
C HIS A 23 11.00 1.83 35.39
N LYS A 24 11.96 2.76 35.59
CA LYS A 24 12.70 3.61 34.62
C LYS A 24 12.08 3.79 33.22
N LYS A 25 11.51 4.98 32.97
CA LYS A 25 10.99 5.40 31.65
C LYS A 25 12.09 5.36 30.58
N ALA A 26 12.06 4.33 29.73
CA ALA A 26 12.43 4.47 28.33
C ALA A 26 11.48 5.50 27.67
N PRO A 27 11.91 6.26 26.65
CA PRO A 27 11.01 7.17 25.95
C PRO A 27 9.85 6.34 25.36
N LYS A 28 8.64 6.60 25.87
CA LYS A 28 7.40 6.12 25.26
C LYS A 28 7.30 6.81 23.90
N ASN A 29 7.55 6.08 22.84
CA ASN A 29 7.11 6.51 21.52
C ASN A 29 5.60 6.23 21.46
N ASP A 30 4.83 7.21 21.91
CA ASP A 30 3.39 7.26 21.68
C ASP A 30 3.17 7.55 20.19
N TYR A 31 3.27 6.51 19.36
CA TYR A 31 3.02 6.61 17.93
C TYR A 31 1.52 6.79 17.71
N PHE A 32 1.10 8.03 17.50
CA PHE A 32 -0.26 8.40 17.14
C PHE A 32 -0.39 8.40 15.61
N ILE A 33 -1.07 7.38 15.06
CA ILE A 33 -1.43 7.34 13.63
C ILE A 33 -2.51 8.41 13.42
N SER A 34 -2.24 9.39 12.53
CA SER A 34 -3.09 10.57 12.35
C SER A 34 -4.21 10.32 11.34
N SER A 35 -5.33 11.05 11.45
CA SER A 35 -6.36 11.09 10.41
C SER A 35 -5.87 11.83 9.15
N GLU A 36 -6.44 11.56 7.97
CA GLU A 36 -6.04 12.19 6.70
C GLU A 36 -6.05 13.74 6.74
N SER A 37 -7.01 14.35 7.46
CA SER A 37 -7.07 15.81 7.62
C SER A 37 -5.94 16.37 8.49
N GLU A 38 -5.58 15.67 9.56
CA GLU A 38 -4.46 16.06 10.43
C GLU A 38 -3.12 15.89 9.71
N THR A 39 -3.04 14.85 8.86
CA THR A 39 -1.91 14.54 8.01
C THR A 39 -1.53 15.68 7.06
N ASN A 40 -2.49 16.27 6.35
CA ASN A 40 -2.22 17.35 5.38
C ASN A 40 -1.69 18.64 6.04
N GLU A 41 -2.27 19.04 7.18
CA GLU A 41 -1.80 20.23 7.89
C GLU A 41 -0.38 20.04 8.46
N ARG A 42 -0.10 18.83 8.97
CA ARG A 42 1.17 18.44 9.56
C ARG A 42 2.31 18.50 8.53
N VAL A 43 2.11 17.90 7.35
CA VAL A 43 3.08 17.95 6.24
C VAL A 43 3.32 19.39 5.76
N ARG A 44 2.26 20.20 5.63
CA ARG A 44 2.37 21.61 5.21
C ARG A 44 3.17 22.45 6.22
N LYS A 45 2.93 22.28 7.54
CA LYS A 45 3.70 22.98 8.59
C LYS A 45 5.20 22.68 8.52
N LEU A 46 5.56 21.49 8.06
CA LEU A 46 6.95 21.06 7.90
C LEU A 46 7.56 21.50 6.56
N GLY A 47 6.77 22.08 5.65
CA GLY A 47 7.18 22.44 4.29
C GLY A 47 7.58 21.21 3.47
N LEU A 48 6.86 20.11 3.69
CA LEU A 48 7.06 18.83 3.03
C LEU A 48 5.96 18.56 1.99
N ASP A 49 5.05 19.50 1.73
CA ASP A 49 3.87 19.39 0.86
C ASP A 49 4.17 19.66 -0.62
N LYS A 50 5.43 19.90 -0.98
CA LYS A 50 5.84 20.26 -2.33
C LYS A 50 6.94 19.34 -2.82
N ALA A 51 6.65 18.64 -3.91
CA ALA A 51 7.65 17.93 -4.70
C ALA A 51 8.55 18.92 -5.45
N SER A 52 9.78 18.50 -5.73
CA SER A 52 10.75 19.24 -6.53
C SER A 52 10.39 19.26 -8.02
N GLU A 53 9.62 18.29 -8.50
CA GLU A 53 9.10 18.24 -9.87
C GLU A 53 7.72 17.57 -9.93
N ASP A 54 7.01 17.78 -11.04
CA ASP A 54 5.74 17.11 -11.33
C ASP A 54 5.97 15.93 -12.28
N ALA A 55 5.90 14.72 -11.73
CA ALA A 55 5.87 13.47 -12.46
C ALA A 55 4.54 12.71 -12.26
N SER A 56 3.48 13.41 -11.85
CA SER A 56 2.15 12.82 -11.58
C SER A 56 1.51 12.18 -12.80
N TYR A 57 1.96 12.54 -14.01
CA TYR A 57 1.57 11.87 -15.26
C TYR A 57 1.92 10.36 -15.29
N ILE A 58 2.82 9.90 -14.41
CA ILE A 58 3.11 8.47 -14.23
C ILE A 58 1.89 7.78 -13.60
N LEU A 59 1.39 8.32 -12.49
CA LEU A 59 0.23 7.85 -11.74
C LEU A 59 -1.07 8.51 -12.22
N ASP A 60 -1.43 8.23 -13.47
CA ASP A 60 -2.61 8.79 -14.12
C ASP A 60 -3.79 7.80 -14.10
N VAL A 61 -4.85 8.16 -13.38
CA VAL A 61 -6.07 7.35 -13.27
C VAL A 61 -6.76 7.09 -14.60
N ARG A 62 -6.52 7.92 -15.63
CA ARG A 62 -7.04 7.71 -17.00
C ARG A 62 -6.44 6.48 -17.68
N LYS A 63 -5.33 5.95 -17.15
CA LYS A 63 -4.73 4.68 -17.61
C LYS A 63 -5.46 3.45 -17.06
N LEU A 64 -6.36 3.65 -16.10
CA LEU A 64 -7.13 2.58 -15.49
C LEU A 64 -8.48 2.39 -16.17
N LYS A 65 -9.00 1.17 -16.06
CA LYS A 65 -10.30 0.72 -16.54
C LYS A 65 -11.19 0.37 -15.35
N ILE A 66 -11.36 1.34 -14.44
CA ILE A 66 -12.20 1.16 -13.26
C ILE A 66 -13.68 1.17 -13.69
N PRO A 67 -14.47 0.13 -13.35
CA PRO A 67 -15.91 0.15 -13.58
C PRO A 67 -16.56 1.35 -12.87
N VAL A 68 -17.41 2.08 -13.58
CA VAL A 68 -18.30 3.06 -12.95
C VAL A 68 -19.54 2.31 -12.49
N ASP A 69 -19.73 2.13 -11.19
CA ASP A 69 -20.95 1.52 -10.68
C ASP A 69 -22.13 2.48 -10.89
N LYS A 70 -22.97 2.19 -11.88
CA LYS A 70 -24.18 2.96 -12.19
C LYS A 70 -25.34 2.67 -11.23
N ASN A 71 -25.19 1.69 -10.33
CA ASN A 71 -26.27 1.23 -9.44
C ASN A 71 -26.15 1.71 -7.99
N SER A 72 -25.20 2.60 -7.67
CA SER A 72 -25.01 3.19 -6.33
C SER A 72 -26.24 3.94 -5.76
N LYS A 73 -27.32 4.16 -6.54
CA LYS A 73 -28.61 4.69 -6.07
C LYS A 73 -29.71 3.63 -5.96
N ASN A 74 -29.50 2.56 -5.21
CA ASN A 74 -30.51 1.83 -4.42
C ASN A 74 -29.98 0.44 -4.06
N SER A 75 -29.51 0.27 -2.83
CA SER A 75 -29.41 -1.06 -2.23
C SER A 75 -29.74 -1.01 -0.74
N ASN A 76 -30.99 -0.70 -0.44
CA ASN A 76 -31.68 -1.25 0.74
C ASN A 76 -32.07 -2.72 0.50
N ASN A 77 -31.26 -3.47 -0.24
CA ASN A 77 -31.39 -4.92 -0.29
C ASN A 77 -30.57 -5.48 0.85
N LYS A 78 -31.29 -5.89 1.90
CA LYS A 78 -30.83 -6.87 2.89
C LYS A 78 -30.03 -7.94 2.15
N ILE A 79 -28.71 -7.91 2.33
CA ILE A 79 -27.87 -9.04 2.00
C ILE A 79 -28.29 -10.11 3.01
N ASP A 80 -28.95 -11.16 2.53
CA ASP A 80 -29.21 -12.35 3.34
C ASP A 80 -27.84 -12.90 3.77
N THR A 81 -27.50 -12.71 5.04
CA THR A 81 -26.24 -13.12 5.67
C THR A 81 -26.11 -14.65 5.83
N ASN A 82 -26.85 -15.43 5.02
CA ASN A 82 -26.85 -16.89 5.03
C ASN A 82 -26.09 -17.50 3.84
N ASP A 83 -25.70 -16.72 2.83
CA ASP A 83 -24.73 -17.18 1.84
C ASP A 83 -23.33 -17.10 2.46
N LYS A 84 -22.78 -18.26 2.78
CA LYS A 84 -21.39 -18.42 3.19
C LYS A 84 -20.52 -17.74 2.13
N ALA A 85 -19.97 -16.57 2.44
CA ALA A 85 -18.92 -15.97 1.64
C ALA A 85 -17.90 -17.07 1.30
N PRO A 86 -17.48 -17.21 0.04
CA PRO A 86 -16.51 -18.24 -0.29
C PRO A 86 -15.26 -18.00 0.57
N LYS A 87 -14.73 -19.04 1.22
CA LYS A 87 -13.46 -18.92 1.94
C LYS A 87 -12.36 -18.69 0.91
N ILE A 88 -12.00 -17.42 0.69
CA ILE A 88 -11.08 -16.98 -0.40
C ILE A 88 -9.69 -16.67 0.15
N ALA A 89 -9.42 -16.95 1.43
CA ALA A 89 -8.13 -16.67 2.07
C ALA A 89 -6.89 -17.16 1.27
N GLU A 90 -7.02 -18.21 0.45
CA GLU A 90 -5.92 -18.71 -0.40
C GLU A 90 -5.64 -17.83 -1.64
N LEU A 91 -6.60 -17.00 -2.05
CA LEU A 91 -6.48 -16.07 -3.19
C LEU A 91 -6.32 -14.61 -2.77
N ASP A 92 -6.34 -14.33 -1.47
CA ASP A 92 -5.94 -13.03 -0.96
C ASP A 92 -4.42 -12.90 -0.98
N GLN A 93 -3.92 -12.54 -2.16
CA GLN A 93 -2.50 -12.36 -2.40
C GLN A 93 -2.24 -10.91 -2.82
N ASP A 94 -1.14 -10.38 -2.29
CA ASP A 94 -0.63 -9.08 -2.63
C ASP A 94 0.36 -9.17 -3.78
N ILE A 95 0.41 -8.13 -4.61
CA ILE A 95 1.57 -7.86 -5.47
C ILE A 95 2.47 -6.89 -4.73
N ILE A 96 3.75 -7.26 -4.60
CA ILE A 96 4.77 -6.45 -3.92
C ILE A 96 5.96 -6.24 -4.85
N ILE A 97 6.42 -4.99 -4.93
CA ILE A 97 7.71 -4.62 -5.51
C ILE A 97 8.51 -3.86 -4.44
N VAL A 98 9.73 -4.31 -4.16
CA VAL A 98 10.64 -3.67 -3.21
C VAL A 98 11.70 -2.91 -3.98
N LEU A 99 11.85 -1.62 -3.73
CA LEU A 99 13.03 -0.86 -4.14
C LEU A 99 14.03 -0.84 -2.99
N LYS A 100 15.12 -1.60 -3.09
CA LYS A 100 16.11 -1.80 -2.01
C LYS A 100 17.39 -0.99 -2.26
N SER A 101 17.87 -0.28 -1.23
CA SER A 101 19.20 0.34 -1.21
C SER A 101 20.26 -0.58 -0.58
N ASP A 102 21.52 -0.48 -1.01
CA ASP A 102 22.65 -1.20 -0.40
C ASP A 102 23.15 -0.53 0.90
N THR A 103 22.90 0.78 1.09
CA THR A 103 23.26 1.51 2.31
C THR A 103 22.01 2.01 3.02
N LYS A 104 21.48 3.19 2.66
CA LYS A 104 20.16 3.74 3.03
C LYS A 104 19.77 4.78 1.99
N PHE A 105 18.49 5.01 1.78
CA PHE A 105 18.05 6.19 1.04
C PHE A 105 18.09 7.44 1.92
N ASP A 106 18.36 8.59 1.32
CA ASP A 106 18.11 9.89 1.95
C ASP A 106 16.59 10.08 2.09
N GLY A 107 16.09 10.13 3.33
CA GLY A 107 14.66 10.21 3.61
C GLY A 107 13.99 11.44 3.01
N LYS A 108 14.69 12.58 2.89
CA LYS A 108 14.12 13.78 2.27
C LYS A 108 13.96 13.58 0.77
N LYS A 109 14.92 12.91 0.12
CA LYS A 109 14.81 12.54 -1.30
C LYS A 109 13.71 11.51 -1.54
N VAL A 110 13.54 10.54 -0.64
CA VAL A 110 12.43 9.57 -0.69
C VAL A 110 11.10 10.31 -0.67
N TRP A 111 10.92 11.19 0.31
CA TRP A 111 9.69 11.96 0.46
C TRP A 111 9.38 12.80 -0.78
N ASP A 112 10.39 13.49 -1.30
CA ASP A 112 10.31 14.25 -2.55
C ASP A 112 9.90 13.38 -3.74
N VAL A 113 10.53 12.22 -3.93
CA VAL A 113 10.31 11.37 -5.10
C VAL A 113 8.92 10.72 -5.09
N LEU A 114 8.44 10.30 -3.92
CA LEU A 114 7.12 9.69 -3.77
C LEU A 114 6.02 10.73 -4.08
N GLN A 115 6.17 11.96 -3.61
CA GLN A 115 5.25 13.03 -3.98
C GLN A 115 5.37 13.44 -5.46
N SER A 116 6.58 13.41 -6.03
CA SER A 116 6.79 13.77 -7.44
C SER A 116 5.95 12.90 -8.37
N VAL A 117 5.82 11.60 -8.09
CA VAL A 117 4.97 10.69 -8.87
C VAL A 117 3.47 10.84 -8.58
N GLY A 118 3.08 11.65 -7.60
CA GLY A 118 1.69 11.89 -7.22
C GLY A 118 1.17 11.06 -6.05
N LEU A 119 2.04 10.37 -5.30
CA LEU A 119 1.64 9.70 -4.06
C LEU A 119 1.41 10.72 -2.95
N LYS A 120 0.42 10.43 -2.09
CA LYS A 120 0.09 11.27 -0.94
C LYS A 120 0.38 10.52 0.34
N TRP A 121 1.08 11.16 1.25
CA TRP A 121 1.23 10.65 2.61
C TRP A 121 -0.10 10.79 3.35
N GLY A 122 -0.54 9.75 4.06
CA GLY A 122 -1.92 9.62 4.51
C GLY A 122 -2.11 8.60 5.63
N ASP A 123 -3.20 7.84 5.53
CA ASP A 123 -3.61 6.83 6.50
C ASP A 123 -2.48 5.82 6.82
N GLY A 124 -2.43 5.37 8.07
CA GLY A 124 -1.36 4.47 8.53
C GLY A 124 0.06 5.06 8.47
N ASP A 125 0.20 6.39 8.31
CA ASP A 125 1.47 7.09 8.08
C ASP A 125 2.24 6.55 6.84
N LEU A 126 1.49 6.07 5.82
CA LEU A 126 2.00 5.53 4.57
C LEU A 126 1.80 6.49 3.40
N PHE A 127 2.41 6.19 2.26
CA PHE A 127 2.08 6.85 1.00
C PHE A 127 1.07 6.04 0.20
N HIS A 128 0.10 6.71 -0.42
CA HIS A 128 -0.94 6.04 -1.19
C HIS A 128 -1.12 6.68 -2.56
N TRP A 129 -1.48 5.84 -3.53
CA TRP A 129 -2.16 6.29 -4.73
C TRP A 129 -3.66 6.03 -4.57
N GLY A 130 -4.44 7.08 -4.35
CA GLY A 130 -5.87 6.97 -4.00
C GLY A 130 -6.74 6.46 -5.15
N ASN A 131 -7.75 5.67 -4.81
CA ASN A 131 -8.76 5.20 -5.73
C ASN A 131 -9.85 6.27 -5.94
N PRO A 132 -10.05 6.77 -7.17
CA PRO A 132 -11.07 7.78 -7.43
C PRO A 132 -12.50 7.23 -7.33
N ASN A 133 -12.70 5.91 -7.37
CA ASN A 133 -14.02 5.28 -7.23
C ASN A 133 -14.19 4.63 -5.85
N GLN A 134 -14.80 5.37 -4.94
CA GLN A 134 -15.06 4.94 -3.56
C GLN A 134 -16.10 3.82 -3.43
N ASN A 135 -16.76 3.43 -4.53
CA ASN A 135 -17.74 2.34 -4.54
C ASN A 135 -17.19 1.06 -5.18
N TYR A 136 -15.92 1.05 -5.61
CA TYR A 136 -15.34 -0.11 -6.30
C TYR A 136 -13.84 -0.25 -6.02
N GLY A 137 -13.46 -1.37 -5.41
CA GLY A 137 -12.10 -1.61 -4.92
C GLY A 137 -11.83 -0.91 -3.58
N ASP A 138 -10.61 -1.10 -3.10
CA ASP A 138 -10.10 -0.47 -1.87
C ASP A 138 -9.88 1.04 -2.05
N ASP A 139 -9.77 1.78 -0.95
CA ASP A 139 -9.62 3.25 -0.96
C ASP A 139 -8.28 3.70 -1.58
N ALA A 140 -7.27 2.83 -1.52
CA ALA A 140 -5.99 3.00 -2.19
C ALA A 140 -5.84 1.98 -3.33
N LEU A 141 -5.38 2.43 -4.49
CA LEU A 141 -5.01 1.56 -5.61
C LEU A 141 -3.72 0.79 -5.29
N PHE A 142 -2.77 1.44 -4.62
CA PHE A 142 -1.64 0.81 -3.95
C PHE A 142 -1.08 1.73 -2.87
N SER A 143 -0.30 1.14 -1.96
CA SER A 143 0.37 1.83 -0.86
C SER A 143 1.88 1.63 -0.94
N VAL A 144 2.62 2.53 -0.29
CA VAL A 144 4.06 2.46 -0.13
C VAL A 144 4.42 2.59 1.33
N TRP A 145 5.16 1.61 1.84
CA TRP A 145 5.70 1.55 3.19
C TRP A 145 7.20 1.25 3.15
N THR A 146 7.81 1.01 4.32
CA THR A 146 9.19 0.55 4.43
C THR A 146 9.29 -0.57 5.46
N THR A 147 10.31 -1.43 5.37
CA THR A 147 10.62 -2.38 6.44
C THR A 147 11.57 -1.81 7.49
N THR A 148 12.11 -0.61 7.27
CA THR A 148 12.88 0.10 8.29
C THR A 148 11.96 0.52 9.43
N ASP A 149 12.32 0.16 10.67
CA ASP A 149 11.58 0.56 11.87
C ASP A 149 11.23 2.05 11.85
N PRO A 150 9.96 2.43 12.12
CA PRO A 150 8.87 1.60 12.65
C PRO A 150 7.98 0.91 11.59
N GLY A 151 8.33 0.99 10.30
CA GLY A 151 7.56 0.42 9.19
C GLY A 151 6.71 1.42 8.39
N TYR A 152 6.73 2.69 8.76
CA TYR A 152 5.97 3.79 8.14
C TYR A 152 6.75 5.10 8.20
N PHE A 153 6.29 6.14 7.50
CA PHE A 153 7.01 7.39 7.33
C PHE A 153 6.58 8.45 8.34
N LEU A 154 7.49 8.88 9.20
CA LEU A 154 7.26 10.00 10.12
C LEU A 154 7.78 11.31 9.53
N PRO A 155 6.91 12.25 9.12
CA PRO A 155 7.33 13.47 8.43
C PRO A 155 8.29 14.35 9.27
N GLU A 156 8.12 14.39 10.59
CA GLU A 156 9.02 15.12 11.49
C GLU A 156 10.43 14.52 11.47
N SER A 157 10.54 13.19 11.56
CA SER A 157 11.82 12.48 11.52
C SER A 157 12.50 12.61 10.14
N ILE A 158 11.72 12.60 9.06
CA ILE A 158 12.20 12.88 7.70
C ILE A 158 12.73 14.32 7.61
N LYS A 159 11.99 15.32 8.11
CA LYS A 159 12.42 16.72 8.10
C LYS A 159 13.73 16.92 8.85
N GLN A 160 13.90 16.22 9.97
CA GLN A 160 15.11 16.25 10.80
C GLN A 160 16.27 15.41 10.22
N GLY A 161 16.03 14.63 9.15
CA GLY A 161 17.05 13.76 8.53
C GLY A 161 17.36 12.49 9.36
N GLN A 162 16.49 12.14 10.30
CA GLN A 162 16.66 11.02 11.23
C GLN A 162 16.06 9.72 10.68
N MET A 163 15.06 9.81 9.82
CA MET A 163 14.48 8.65 9.14
C MET A 163 15.08 8.52 7.73
N ASN A 164 15.77 7.41 7.48
CA ASN A 164 16.44 7.10 6.22
C ASN A 164 16.17 5.62 5.91
N PRO A 165 15.22 5.31 5.01
CA PRO A 165 14.75 3.94 4.84
C PRO A 165 15.73 3.10 4.01
N ASP A 166 15.78 1.81 4.33
CA ASP A 166 16.57 0.79 3.66
C ASP A 166 15.93 0.33 2.35
N ASP A 167 14.61 0.44 2.28
CA ASP A 167 13.76 0.07 1.14
C ASP A 167 12.52 0.96 1.02
N LEU A 168 11.85 0.85 -0.12
CA LEU A 168 10.48 1.29 -0.32
C LEU A 168 9.69 0.10 -0.85
N VAL A 169 8.64 -0.30 -0.14
CA VAL A 169 7.82 -1.45 -0.49
C VAL A 169 6.51 -0.94 -1.06
N PHE A 170 6.27 -1.25 -2.33
CA PHE A 170 5.07 -0.88 -3.07
C PHE A 170 4.17 -2.10 -3.18
N GLY A 171 2.90 -1.99 -2.80
CA GLY A 171 2.00 -3.13 -2.96
C GLY A 171 0.52 -2.84 -2.84
N PHE A 172 -0.24 -3.82 -3.31
CA PHE A 172 -1.70 -3.82 -3.28
C PHE A 172 -2.24 -5.26 -3.27
N SER A 173 -3.44 -5.45 -2.70
CA SER A 173 -4.16 -6.72 -2.71
C SER A 173 -4.87 -6.93 -4.04
N VAL A 174 -4.63 -8.07 -4.68
CA VAL A 174 -5.19 -8.37 -6.01
C VAL A 174 -6.72 -8.49 -5.99
N PRO A 175 -7.35 -9.22 -5.05
CA PRO A 175 -8.82 -9.26 -4.99
C PRO A 175 -9.45 -7.90 -4.74
N ARG A 176 -8.80 -7.02 -3.95
CA ARG A 176 -9.35 -5.72 -3.57
C ARG A 176 -9.05 -4.61 -4.59
N SER A 177 -8.19 -4.87 -5.57
CA SER A 177 -7.84 -3.88 -6.59
C SER A 177 -8.96 -3.65 -7.60
N ALA A 178 -9.23 -2.39 -7.90
CA ALA A 178 -10.21 -1.98 -8.90
C ALA A 178 -9.82 -2.37 -10.34
N ASP A 179 -8.52 -2.43 -10.63
CA ASP A 179 -7.98 -2.78 -11.95
C ASP A 179 -6.54 -3.32 -11.82
N PRO A 180 -6.38 -4.53 -11.24
CA PRO A 180 -5.08 -5.04 -10.80
C PRO A 180 -4.00 -5.05 -11.88
N GLU A 181 -4.36 -5.37 -13.13
CA GLU A 181 -3.41 -5.40 -14.25
C GLU A 181 -2.82 -4.02 -14.55
N ASN A 182 -3.66 -2.97 -14.60
CA ASN A 182 -3.17 -1.63 -14.93
C ASN A 182 -2.59 -0.93 -13.71
N VAL A 183 -3.08 -1.24 -12.49
CA VAL A 183 -2.44 -0.83 -11.23
C VAL A 183 -1.01 -1.38 -11.15
N PHE A 184 -0.79 -2.65 -11.49
CA PHE A 184 0.57 -3.22 -11.53
C PHE A 184 1.49 -2.47 -12.51
N LYS A 185 1.01 -2.15 -13.72
CA LYS A 185 1.80 -1.43 -14.74
C LYS A 185 2.21 -0.04 -14.28
N VAL A 186 1.29 0.75 -13.74
CA VAL A 186 1.58 2.11 -13.28
C VAL A 186 2.40 2.11 -11.98
N MET A 187 2.16 1.17 -11.08
CA MET A 187 3.00 0.97 -9.89
C MET A 187 4.44 0.65 -10.31
N THR A 188 4.65 -0.28 -11.25
CA THR A 188 5.98 -0.60 -11.79
C THR A 188 6.67 0.61 -12.42
N ALA A 189 5.93 1.44 -13.15
CA ALA A 189 6.46 2.68 -13.73
C ALA A 189 6.87 3.70 -12.64
N ALA A 190 6.10 3.82 -11.56
CA ALA A 190 6.45 4.65 -10.42
C ALA A 190 7.71 4.13 -9.70
N VAL A 191 7.82 2.82 -9.48
CA VAL A 191 9.03 2.21 -8.88
C VAL A 191 10.25 2.49 -9.75
N LYS A 192 10.16 2.33 -11.08
CA LYS A 192 11.26 2.64 -12.02
C LYS A 192 11.69 4.10 -11.95
N TYR A 193 10.73 5.01 -11.82
CA TYR A 193 11.05 6.43 -11.64
C TYR A 193 11.74 6.69 -10.29
N CYS A 194 11.26 6.09 -9.21
CA CYS A 194 11.90 6.16 -7.89
C CYS A 194 13.32 5.59 -7.95
N GLN A 195 13.52 4.45 -8.60
CA GLN A 195 14.83 3.82 -8.80
C GLN A 195 15.77 4.74 -9.58
N LYS A 196 15.31 5.40 -10.64
CA LYS A 196 16.13 6.35 -11.41
C LYS A 196 16.63 7.51 -10.56
N ARG A 197 15.80 8.00 -9.64
CA ARG A 197 16.09 9.17 -8.78
C ARG A 197 16.89 8.83 -7.53
N LEU A 198 16.66 7.65 -6.95
CA LEU A 198 17.22 7.22 -5.67
C LEU A 198 18.35 6.19 -5.80
N GLY A 199 18.44 5.51 -6.95
CA GLY A 199 19.24 4.30 -7.14
C GLY A 199 18.54 3.06 -6.58
N GLY A 200 19.33 2.00 -6.33
CA GLY A 200 18.84 0.75 -5.74
C GLY A 200 18.41 -0.32 -6.75
N LYS A 201 17.91 -1.43 -6.21
CA LYS A 201 17.52 -2.64 -6.96
C LYS A 201 16.02 -2.87 -6.80
N MET A 202 15.34 -3.18 -7.89
CA MET A 202 13.94 -3.61 -7.88
C MET A 202 13.88 -5.11 -7.62
N LEU A 203 13.20 -5.51 -6.56
CA LEU A 203 13.06 -6.88 -6.10
C LEU A 203 11.58 -7.27 -5.97
N ASP A 204 11.30 -8.56 -6.00
CA ASP A 204 10.00 -9.13 -5.66
C ASP A 204 9.81 -9.25 -4.14
N ALA A 205 8.64 -9.78 -3.71
CA ALA A 205 8.32 -10.02 -2.30
C ALA A 205 9.31 -10.96 -1.58
N ASN A 206 10.02 -11.81 -2.33
CA ASN A 206 10.99 -12.77 -1.81
C ASN A 206 12.42 -12.24 -1.88
N MET A 207 12.60 -10.94 -2.17
CA MET A 207 13.90 -10.26 -2.30
C MET A 207 14.76 -10.78 -3.47
N HIS A 208 14.15 -11.41 -4.48
CA HIS A 208 14.82 -11.72 -5.74
C HIS A 208 14.70 -10.57 -6.72
N PRO A 209 15.62 -10.41 -7.69
CA PRO A 209 15.46 -9.43 -8.76
C PRO A 209 14.09 -9.55 -9.43
N LEU A 210 13.39 -8.42 -9.57
CA LEU A 210 12.05 -8.40 -10.15
C LEU A 210 12.10 -8.86 -11.61
N ASP A 211 11.39 -9.94 -11.91
CA ASP A 211 10.99 -10.31 -13.27
C ASP A 211 9.57 -9.80 -13.53
N GLU A 212 9.46 -8.66 -14.20
CA GLU A 212 8.19 -8.01 -14.50
C GLU A 212 7.26 -8.87 -15.36
N LEU A 213 7.82 -9.67 -16.27
CA LEU A 213 7.02 -10.52 -17.15
C LEU A 213 6.40 -11.66 -16.35
N SER A 214 7.21 -12.34 -15.54
CA SER A 214 6.74 -13.42 -14.67
C SER A 214 5.74 -12.90 -13.63
N ALA A 215 5.99 -11.74 -13.03
CA ALA A 215 5.06 -11.10 -12.09
C ALA A 215 3.70 -10.78 -12.77
N SER A 216 3.72 -10.21 -13.98
CA SER A 216 2.50 -9.93 -14.74
C SER A 216 1.75 -11.21 -15.13
N MET A 217 2.44 -12.30 -15.46
CA MET A 217 1.82 -13.58 -15.77
C MET A 217 1.14 -14.18 -14.53
N ASN A 218 1.84 -14.20 -13.39
CA ASN A 218 1.30 -14.71 -12.13
C ASN A 218 0.06 -13.91 -11.68
N LEU A 219 0.08 -12.59 -11.84
CA LEU A 219 -1.07 -11.74 -11.60
C LEU A 219 -2.28 -12.14 -12.46
N ASN A 220 -2.07 -12.39 -13.76
CA ASN A 220 -3.14 -12.80 -14.66
C ASN A 220 -3.71 -14.19 -14.32
N VAL A 221 -2.86 -15.12 -13.87
CA VAL A 221 -3.30 -16.42 -13.38
C VAL A 221 -4.22 -16.24 -12.17
N LEU A 222 -3.82 -15.43 -11.19
CA LEU A 222 -4.62 -15.16 -9.99
C LEU A 222 -5.96 -14.48 -10.32
N ILE A 223 -5.95 -13.48 -11.21
CA ILE A 223 -7.19 -12.82 -11.68
C ILE A 223 -8.13 -13.82 -12.36
N THR A 224 -7.58 -14.73 -13.16
CA THR A 224 -8.35 -15.77 -13.85
C THR A 224 -8.96 -16.75 -12.83
N GLU A 225 -8.20 -17.11 -11.80
CA GLU A 225 -8.69 -17.97 -10.73
C GLU A 225 -9.79 -17.31 -9.88
N LEU A 226 -9.64 -16.03 -9.53
CA LEU A 226 -10.70 -15.27 -8.86
C LEU A 226 -11.99 -15.28 -9.69
N LYS A 227 -11.88 -14.96 -10.98
CA LYS A 227 -13.02 -14.92 -11.89
C LYS A 227 -13.69 -16.29 -12.07
N SER A 228 -12.92 -17.37 -12.12
CA SER A 228 -13.47 -18.74 -12.25
C SER A 228 -14.27 -19.17 -11.01
N LYS A 229 -13.97 -18.58 -9.84
CA LYS A 229 -14.72 -18.72 -8.59
C LYS A 229 -15.85 -17.68 -8.43
N GLY A 230 -16.15 -16.91 -9.47
CA GLY A 230 -17.20 -15.89 -9.45
C GLY A 230 -16.83 -14.59 -8.72
N ILE A 231 -15.55 -14.39 -8.41
CA ILE A 231 -15.05 -13.21 -7.70
C ILE A 231 -14.42 -12.27 -8.72
N VAL A 232 -14.99 -11.10 -8.87
CA VAL A 232 -14.42 -10.04 -9.72
C VAL A 232 -13.53 -9.14 -8.85
N PRO A 233 -12.26 -8.89 -9.21
CA PRO A 233 -11.42 -7.96 -8.46
C PRO A 233 -12.09 -6.59 -8.26
N GLY A 234 -12.01 -6.08 -7.04
CA GLY A 234 -12.61 -4.82 -6.60
C GLY A 234 -14.12 -4.87 -6.34
N SER A 235 -14.80 -5.98 -6.63
CA SER A 235 -16.23 -6.10 -6.34
C SER A 235 -16.51 -6.25 -4.84
N THR A 236 -17.72 -5.93 -4.40
CA THR A 236 -18.13 -6.07 -2.98
C THR A 236 -17.83 -7.46 -2.41
N PRO A 237 -18.10 -8.59 -3.09
CA PRO A 237 -17.68 -9.91 -2.61
C PRO A 237 -16.16 -10.05 -2.39
N ALA A 238 -15.35 -9.42 -3.24
CA ALA A 238 -13.89 -9.47 -3.12
C ALA A 238 -13.38 -8.66 -1.91
N LEU A 239 -14.09 -7.61 -1.50
CA LEU A 239 -13.77 -6.82 -0.31
C LEU A 239 -14.16 -7.53 1.01
N LEU A 240 -15.20 -8.37 0.97
CA LEU A 240 -15.73 -9.10 2.14
C LEU A 240 -15.09 -10.47 2.39
N SER A 241 -14.01 -10.81 1.68
CA SER A 241 -13.43 -12.16 1.63
C SER A 241 -12.62 -12.58 2.87
N TYR A 242 -12.85 -11.96 4.04
CA TYR A 242 -12.12 -12.15 5.29
C TYR A 242 -12.97 -12.79 6.40
#